data_AF-A0A7X7C9P8-F1
#
_entry.id   AF-A0A7X7C9P8-F1
#
_cell.length_a   1.000
_cell.length_b   1.000
_cell.length_c   1.000
_cell.angle_alpha   90.00
_cell.angle_beta   90.00
_cell.angle_gamma   90.00
#
_symmetry.space_group_name_H-M   'P 1'
#
loop_
_entity.id
_entity.type
_entity.pdbx_description
1 polymer ?
#
loop_
_entity_poly.entity_id
_entity_poly.type
_entity_poly.pdbx_seq_one_letter_code
_entity_poly.pdbx_strand_id
1 'polypeptide(L)'
;FSRGGENAYAQAFKRLSKEILEKSAILYIKVSYEESWRRNIARYEEKKKHSILAHMATKRVMEAFYKTDDWDAVTKSRSSGYINADGVNVPFVTVLNEPEIKDPVLLSKRYEDAMGALYELFRNRRS
;
A
#
# COMPACT_ATOMS: atom_id res chain seq x y z
N PHE A 1 0.39 9.16 -8.92
CA PHE A 1 -0.43 8.13 -8.24
C PHE A 1 -0.68 6.99 -9.18
N SER A 2 -0.23 5.79 -8.82
CA SER A 2 -0.57 4.60 -9.58
C SER A 2 -1.97 4.11 -9.19
N ARG A 3 -2.73 3.61 -10.16
CA ARG A 3 -3.99 2.88 -9.92
C ARG A 3 -3.68 1.39 -10.05
N GLY A 4 -4.53 0.51 -9.55
CA GLY A 4 -4.37 -0.93 -9.74
C GLY A 4 -4.31 -1.34 -11.22
N GLY A 5 -3.91 -2.59 -11.46
CA GLY A 5 -3.72 -3.18 -12.78
C GLY A 5 -2.34 -3.81 -12.99
N GLU A 6 -2.18 -4.48 -14.12
CA GLU A 6 -0.94 -5.14 -14.52
C GLU A 6 0.10 -4.09 -14.92
N ASN A 7 1.19 -3.97 -14.16
CA ASN A 7 2.29 -3.00 -14.30
C ASN A 7 2.05 -1.59 -13.74
N ALA A 8 1.16 -1.47 -12.76
CA ALA A 8 0.89 -0.23 -12.04
C ALA A 8 2.14 0.36 -11.35
N TYR A 9 2.67 -0.32 -10.34
CA TYR A 9 3.79 0.16 -9.54
C TYR A 9 5.10 0.06 -10.31
N ALA A 10 5.29 -1.02 -11.08
CA ALA A 10 6.48 -1.22 -11.90
C ALA A 10 6.73 -0.04 -12.86
N GLN A 11 5.68 0.48 -13.50
CA GLN A 11 5.81 1.64 -14.39
C GLN A 11 5.88 2.96 -13.63
N ALA A 12 5.22 3.07 -12.49
CA ALA A 12 5.29 4.27 -11.66
C ALA A 12 6.72 4.53 -11.15
N PHE A 13 7.43 3.48 -10.71
CA PHE A 13 8.80 3.63 -10.21
C PHE A 13 9.79 4.11 -11.26
N LYS A 14 9.61 3.72 -12.53
CA LYS A 14 10.45 4.19 -13.66
C LYS A 14 10.30 5.69 -13.96
N ARG A 15 9.26 6.34 -13.44
CA ARG A 15 9.01 7.78 -13.65
C ARG A 15 9.62 8.64 -12.55
N LEU A 16 10.13 8.05 -11.48
CA LEU A 16 10.78 8.77 -10.39
C LEU A 16 12.25 8.97 -10.72
N SER A 17 12.79 10.15 -10.43
CA SER A 17 14.21 10.41 -10.60
C SER A 17 15.03 9.57 -9.63
N LYS A 18 16.27 9.26 -10.03
CA LYS A 18 17.23 8.54 -9.18
C LYS A 18 17.40 9.19 -7.80
N GLU A 19 17.49 10.52 -7.76
CA GLU A 19 17.61 11.29 -6.51
C GLU A 19 16.43 11.04 -5.55
N ILE A 20 15.20 10.97 -6.08
CA ILE A 20 14.01 10.66 -5.28
C ILE A 20 14.11 9.23 -4.76
N LEU A 21 14.46 8.27 -5.62
CA LEU A 21 14.55 6.85 -5.26
C LEU A 21 15.63 6.59 -4.18
N GLU A 22 16.74 7.31 -4.22
CA GLU A 22 17.83 7.25 -3.22
C GLU A 22 17.43 7.84 -1.86
N LYS A 23 16.35 8.62 -1.78
CA LYS A 23 15.81 9.18 -0.54
C LYS A 23 14.48 8.53 -0.13
N SER A 24 13.98 7.57 -0.91
CA SER A 24 12.68 6.94 -0.70
C SER A 24 12.75 5.59 0.02
N ALA A 25 11.63 5.24 0.65
CA ALA A 25 11.31 3.93 1.20
C ALA A 25 9.81 3.66 0.98
N ILE A 26 9.41 2.40 0.88
CA ILE A 26 8.01 2.03 0.55
C ILE A 26 7.39 1.22 1.68
N LEU A 27 6.34 1.76 2.29
CA LEU A 27 5.44 1.00 3.17
C LEU A 27 4.16 0.67 2.40
N TYR A 28 3.94 -0.61 2.11
CA TYR A 28 2.74 -1.06 1.40
C TYR A 28 1.72 -1.64 2.36
N ILE A 29 0.49 -1.13 2.32
CA ILE A 29 -0.60 -1.64 3.16
C ILE A 29 -1.45 -2.58 2.33
N LYS A 30 -1.27 -3.88 2.55
CA LYS A 30 -1.96 -4.94 1.82
C LYS A 30 -3.28 -5.28 2.50
N VAL A 31 -4.35 -5.23 1.71
CA VAL A 31 -5.72 -5.55 2.09
C VAL A 31 -6.36 -6.26 0.90
N SER A 32 -7.14 -7.30 1.15
CA SER A 32 -7.95 -7.99 0.16
C SER A 32 -8.96 -7.04 -0.48
N TYR A 33 -9.36 -7.39 -1.70
CA TYR A 33 -10.40 -6.67 -2.40
C TYR A 33 -11.75 -6.80 -1.67
N GLU A 34 -12.04 -8.00 -1.17
CA GLU A 34 -13.25 -8.34 -0.44
C GLU A 34 -13.42 -7.46 0.80
N GLU A 35 -12.38 -7.32 1.61
CA GLU A 35 -12.40 -6.45 2.80
C GLU A 35 -12.45 -4.97 2.41
N SER A 36 -11.72 -4.56 1.37
CA SER A 36 -11.78 -3.19 0.87
C SER A 36 -13.20 -2.81 0.43
N TRP A 37 -13.87 -3.73 -0.26
CA TRP A 37 -15.27 -3.57 -0.68
C TRP A 37 -16.23 -3.55 0.51
N ARG A 38 -16.09 -4.49 1.45
CA ARG A 38 -16.89 -4.54 2.69
C ARG A 38 -16.78 -3.21 3.46
N ARG A 39 -15.57 -2.66 3.58
CA ARG A 39 -15.31 -1.37 4.25
C ARG A 39 -15.85 -0.18 3.46
N ASN A 40 -15.86 -0.23 2.14
CA ASN A 40 -16.44 0.82 1.30
C ASN A 40 -17.98 0.89 1.49
N ILE A 41 -18.66 -0.26 1.54
CA ILE A 41 -20.09 -0.34 1.88
C ILE A 41 -20.34 0.18 3.29
N ALA A 42 -19.58 -0.30 4.29
CA ALA A 42 -19.78 0.10 5.68
C ALA A 42 -19.63 1.63 5.87
N ARG A 43 -18.60 2.23 5.26
CA ARG A 43 -18.38 3.69 5.28
C ARG A 43 -19.50 4.46 4.57
N TYR A 44 -20.05 3.92 3.50
CA TYR A 44 -21.18 4.53 2.81
C TYR A 44 -22.46 4.50 3.66
N GLU A 45 -22.80 3.35 4.24
CA GLU A 45 -23.98 3.21 5.11
C GLU A 45 -23.90 4.10 6.35
N GLU A 46 -22.71 4.24 6.95
CA GLU A 46 -22.49 5.18 8.05
C GLU A 46 -22.71 6.63 7.61
N LYS A 47 -22.11 7.06 6.50
CA LYS A 47 -22.26 8.43 5.99
C LYS A 47 -23.68 8.77 5.54
N LYS A 48 -24.40 7.80 4.96
CA LYS A 48 -25.78 7.96 4.51
C LYS A 48 -26.73 8.32 5.65
N LYS A 49 -26.44 7.89 6.89
CA LYS A 49 -27.21 8.27 8.09
C LYS A 49 -27.11 9.76 8.40
N HIS A 50 -26.06 10.43 7.93
CA HIS A 50 -25.73 11.81 8.31
C HIS A 50 -25.76 12.79 7.14
N SER A 51 -25.83 12.35 5.88
CA SER A 51 -25.86 13.24 4.71
C SER A 51 -26.37 12.57 3.43
N ILE A 52 -27.18 13.31 2.66
CA ILE A 52 -27.62 12.93 1.32
C ILE A 52 -26.50 12.97 0.27
N LEU A 53 -25.38 13.64 0.57
CA LEU A 53 -24.19 13.73 -0.29
C LEU A 53 -23.21 12.58 -0.06
N ALA A 54 -23.65 11.47 0.55
CA ALA A 54 -22.81 10.30 0.72
C ALA A 54 -22.41 9.73 -0.65
N HIS A 55 -21.12 9.84 -1.00
CA HIS A 55 -20.56 9.22 -2.20
C HIS A 55 -19.80 7.95 -1.83
N MET A 56 -19.99 6.92 -2.65
CA MET A 56 -19.32 5.62 -2.57
C MET A 56 -18.53 5.39 -3.85
N ALA A 57 -17.36 4.75 -3.74
CA ALA A 57 -16.71 4.20 -4.92
C ALA A 57 -17.61 3.10 -5.49
N THR A 58 -18.12 3.29 -6.71
CA THR A 58 -19.00 2.28 -7.33
C THR A 58 -18.25 0.97 -7.53
N LYS A 59 -18.98 -0.16 -7.53
CA LYS A 59 -18.38 -1.48 -7.79
C LYS A 59 -17.54 -1.48 -9.07
N ARG A 60 -18.02 -0.85 -10.14
CA ARG A 60 -17.27 -0.69 -11.39
C ARG A 60 -15.92 0.03 -11.21
N VAL A 61 -15.88 1.10 -10.42
CA VAL A 61 -14.64 1.83 -10.12
C VAL A 61 -13.71 1.00 -9.23
N MET A 62 -14.27 0.30 -8.24
CA MET A 62 -13.52 -0.63 -7.38
C MET A 62 -12.88 -1.76 -8.17
N GLU A 63 -13.64 -2.39 -9.06
CA GLU A 63 -13.16 -3.47 -9.92
C GLU A 63 -12.09 -3.01 -10.90
N ALA A 64 -12.28 -1.84 -11.52
CA ALA A 64 -11.36 -1.32 -12.52
C ALA A 64 -10.01 -0.86 -11.95
N PHE A 65 -9.95 -0.38 -10.71
CA PHE A 65 -8.75 0.29 -10.19
C PHE A 65 -8.20 -0.25 -8.88
N TYR A 66 -8.92 -1.12 -8.17
CA TYR A 66 -8.54 -1.57 -6.82
C TYR A 66 -8.62 -3.09 -6.64
N LYS A 67 -9.07 -3.83 -7.66
CA LYS A 67 -9.22 -5.29 -7.57
C LYS A 67 -7.88 -6.01 -7.62
N THR A 68 -6.98 -5.53 -8.46
CA THR A 68 -5.67 -6.14 -8.68
C THR A 68 -4.60 -5.06 -8.78
N ASP A 69 -3.39 -5.43 -8.43
CA ASP A 69 -2.18 -4.64 -8.63
C ASP A 69 -1.00 -5.58 -8.90
N ASP A 70 0.15 -5.01 -9.27
CA ASP A 70 1.38 -5.73 -9.55
C ASP A 70 2.32 -5.81 -8.34
N TRP A 71 1.86 -5.51 -7.12
CA TRP A 71 2.73 -5.42 -5.94
C TRP A 71 3.42 -6.75 -5.61
N ASP A 72 2.67 -7.84 -5.59
CA ASP A 72 3.22 -9.18 -5.34
C ASP A 72 4.23 -9.58 -6.43
N ALA A 73 3.97 -9.20 -7.69
CA ALA A 73 4.92 -9.45 -8.78
C ALA A 73 6.22 -8.64 -8.60
N VAL A 74 6.10 -7.34 -8.28
CA VAL A 74 7.24 -6.43 -8.07
C VAL A 74 8.09 -6.86 -6.86
N THR A 75 7.45 -7.33 -5.79
CA THR A 75 8.14 -7.75 -4.56
C THR A 75 8.59 -9.20 -4.58
N LYS A 76 8.15 -9.99 -5.57
CA LYS A 76 8.29 -11.45 -5.63
C LYS A 76 7.63 -12.12 -4.42
N SER A 77 6.47 -11.61 -4.02
CA SER A 77 5.68 -12.05 -2.86
C SER A 77 6.42 -11.98 -1.52
N ARG A 78 7.51 -11.22 -1.43
CA ARG A 78 8.24 -11.00 -0.19
C ARG A 78 7.53 -9.94 0.65
N SER A 79 7.51 -10.12 1.96
CA SER A 79 6.96 -9.15 2.90
C SER A 79 7.88 -7.96 3.15
N SER A 80 9.17 -8.06 2.84
CA SER A 80 10.13 -6.96 2.95
C SER A 80 11.37 -7.17 2.08
N GLY A 81 12.16 -6.13 1.88
CA GLY A 81 13.45 -6.20 1.19
C GLY A 81 13.69 -4.97 0.33
N TYR A 82 14.22 -5.18 -0.88
CA TYR A 82 14.48 -4.13 -1.85
C TYR A 82 13.78 -4.40 -3.19
N ILE A 83 13.27 -3.34 -3.80
CA ILE A 83 12.81 -3.29 -5.19
C ILE A 83 13.89 -2.55 -5.98
N ASN A 84 14.37 -3.12 -7.09
CA ASN A 84 15.27 -2.38 -7.97
C ASN A 84 14.45 -1.48 -8.91
N ALA A 85 14.59 -0.17 -8.75
CA ALA A 85 13.97 0.85 -9.58
C ALA A 85 15.07 1.73 -10.18
N ASP A 86 15.24 1.69 -11.50
CA ASP A 86 16.26 2.46 -12.23
C ASP A 86 17.68 2.30 -11.66
N GLY A 87 18.06 1.06 -11.32
CA GLY A 87 19.35 0.74 -10.70
C GLY A 87 19.47 1.11 -9.21
N VAL A 88 18.46 1.75 -8.63
CA VAL A 88 18.41 2.05 -7.19
C VAL A 88 17.64 0.94 -6.47
N ASN A 89 18.25 0.36 -5.45
CA ASN A 89 17.54 -0.54 -4.53
C ASN A 89 16.67 0.31 -3.59
N VAL A 90 15.36 0.28 -3.73
CA VAL A 90 14.43 0.99 -2.85
C VAL A 90 13.93 0.02 -1.78
N PRO A 91 14.14 0.31 -0.48
CA PRO A 91 13.67 -0.56 0.58
C PRO A 91 12.14 -0.56 0.65
N PHE A 92 11.57 -1.71 0.96
CA PHE A 92 10.13 -1.84 1.15
C PHE A 92 9.76 -2.79 2.29
N VAL A 93 8.58 -2.56 2.87
CA VAL A 93 7.90 -3.44 3.82
C VAL A 93 6.42 -3.50 3.45
N THR A 94 5.84 -4.68 3.49
CA THR A 94 4.41 -4.94 3.28
C THR A 94 3.75 -5.26 4.62
N VAL A 95 2.73 -4.49 4.98
CA VAL A 95 1.91 -4.68 6.18
C VAL A 95 0.57 -5.26 5.76
N LEU A 96 0.25 -6.44 6.27
CA LEU A 96 -1.10 -7.00 6.13
C LEU A 96 -2.05 -6.23 7.07
N ASN A 97 -3.09 -5.63 6.50
CA ASN A 97 -4.09 -4.86 7.25
C ASN A 97 -5.41 -5.63 7.40
N GLU A 98 -5.29 -6.92 7.67
CA GLU A 98 -6.43 -7.81 7.91
C GLU A 98 -6.12 -8.78 9.06
N PRO A 99 -6.94 -8.80 10.13
CA PRO A 99 -8.06 -7.90 10.38
C PRO A 99 -7.61 -6.44 10.61
N GLU A 100 -8.55 -5.51 10.40
CA GLU A 100 -8.38 -4.10 10.77
C GLU A 100 -8.19 -4.00 12.29
N ILE A 101 -7.08 -3.42 12.72
CA ILE A 101 -6.88 -3.06 14.12
C ILE A 101 -7.51 -1.70 14.36
N LYS A 102 -8.42 -1.62 15.32
CA LYS A 102 -9.02 -0.37 15.80
C LYS A 102 -8.46 0.08 17.14
N ASP A 103 -7.83 -0.84 17.88
CA ASP A 103 -7.16 -0.52 19.14
C ASP A 103 -5.89 0.31 18.85
N PRO A 104 -5.77 1.54 19.39
CA PRO A 104 -4.64 2.42 19.10
C PRO A 104 -3.28 1.85 19.50
N VAL A 105 -3.21 1.06 20.58
CA VAL A 105 -1.96 0.49 21.09
C VAL A 105 -1.46 -0.60 20.15
N LEU A 106 -2.34 -1.53 19.79
CA LEU A 106 -2.02 -2.58 18.83
C LEU A 106 -1.73 -2.03 17.43
N LEU A 107 -2.41 -0.93 17.04
CA LEU A 107 -2.15 -0.26 15.77
C LEU A 107 -0.76 0.35 15.78
N SER A 108 -0.42 1.12 16.82
CA SER A 108 0.90 1.72 16.99
C SER A 108 1.98 0.65 16.91
N LYS A 109 1.82 -0.45 17.64
CA LYS A 109 2.80 -1.54 17.67
C LYS A 109 3.05 -2.14 16.28
N ARG A 110 1.99 -2.43 15.52
CA ARG A 110 2.10 -2.99 14.15
C ARG A 110 2.90 -2.07 13.22
N TYR A 111 2.62 -0.77 13.26
CA TYR A 111 3.29 0.18 12.38
C TYR A 111 4.69 0.53 12.86
N GLU A 112 4.95 0.55 14.16
CA GLU A 112 6.28 0.74 14.74
C GLU A 112 7.22 -0.39 14.30
N ASP A 113 6.78 -1.65 14.41
CA ASP A 113 7.57 -2.81 13.96
C ASP A 113 7.88 -2.74 12.46
N ALA A 114 6.88 -2.39 11.64
CA ALA A 114 7.04 -2.26 10.19
C ALA A 114 7.97 -1.11 9.80
N MET A 115 7.85 0.04 10.45
CA MET A 115 8.69 1.22 10.20
C MET A 115 10.11 1.00 10.71
N GLY A 116 10.30 0.30 11.83
CA GLY A 116 11.61 -0.11 12.33
C GLY A 116 12.34 -1.01 11.33
N ALA A 117 11.66 -2.05 10.83
CA ALA A 117 12.22 -2.92 9.79
C ALA A 117 12.56 -2.15 8.51
N LEU A 118 11.68 -1.24 8.08
CA LEU A 118 11.89 -0.42 6.90
C LEU A 118 13.08 0.55 7.08
N TYR A 119 13.23 1.12 8.27
CA TYR A 119 14.35 2.00 8.60
C TYR A 119 15.69 1.25 8.58
N GLU A 120 15.75 0.03 9.13
CA GLU A 120 16.96 -0.80 9.06
C GLU A 120 17.37 -1.11 7.61
N LEU A 121 16.42 -1.48 6.76
CA LEU A 121 16.67 -1.67 5.32
C LEU A 121 17.17 -0.38 4.66
N PHE A 122 16.58 0.77 5.02
CA PHE A 122 16.99 2.05 4.47
C PHE A 122 18.43 2.43 4.87
N ARG A 123 18.83 2.18 6.12
CA ARG A 123 20.20 2.42 6.59
C ARG A 123 21.21 1.48 5.93
N ASN A 124 20.90 0.18 5.90
CA ASN A 124 21.81 -0.85 5.40
C ASN A 124 22.07 -0.77 3.89
N ARG A 125 21.21 -0.08 3.14
CA ARG A 125 21.43 0.19 1.72
C ARG A 125 22.65 1.07 1.44
N ARG A 126 22.99 1.98 2.36
CA ARG A 126 24.06 2.98 2.17
C ARG A 126 25.41 2.51 2.71
N SER A 127 25.45 1.35 3.38
CA SER A 127 26.69 0.69 3.82
C SER A 127 27.26 -0.17 2.72
#